data_AF-A0A6I1K4G9-F1
#
_entry.id   AF-A0A6I1K4G9-F1
#
_cell.length_a   1.000
_cell.length_b   1.000
_cell.length_c   1.000
_cell.angle_alpha   90.00
_cell.angle_beta   90.00
_cell.angle_gamma   90.00
#
_symmetry.space_group_name_H-M   'P 1'
#
loop_
_entity.id
_entity.type
_entity.pdbx_description
1 polymer ?
#
loop_
_entity_poly.entity_id
_entity_poly.type
_entity_poly.pdbx_seq_one_letter_code
_entity_poly.pdbx_strand_id
1 'polypeptide(L)'
;MHHNALNDPFDAAQPLVDAPHSHSHQPATAGPLAEVQRDFEARQAPAFRGMEHFHEAGHACTGRDCNHASHQADRPAASANNLLSRVVENAVMRAIFPDDMERRAFLGVVGRGTAAAVIGSMFDFGTAQSMAAEPVKNIEKKDLSVGFIPITCATPIIMAEPMGFYAKHGLNVKVRKAAGWAVVRDWAVNKEVDAAHMLSPMPLALTLGAGSPAVPFFMPAVENINGQAITLALKHKNVKGPKDMKGFRFCVPFTYSMHNYLLRYYLAEGGLHPDKDVQIRIVPPPEMVANLKADNVDGYLAPDPFNQRAVYENVGFLFKLTKELWEGHPCCAFAISKEFTEKNPNTFKALFRSIVDATHFAADPKNRKDIAKAISPTNYLNQPQIVLEQVLTGRYADGLGGIQNVPDRIGFDPFPWHSMAMWILSQMKRWKHVEGELDYAKIAQQVYLAAECDKVMAELGYKARGATSKKHIIMGREFDPAKVAEYAKSFPISNL
;
A
#
# COMPACT_ATOMS: atom_id res chain seq x y z
N MET A 1 54.96 -16.97 18.51
CA MET A 1 55.08 -17.37 17.10
C MET A 1 53.69 -17.41 16.50
N HIS A 2 53.47 -16.51 15.53
CA HIS A 2 52.38 -16.35 14.56
C HIS A 2 50.91 -16.62 14.92
N HIS A 3 50.18 -15.50 15.07
CA HIS A 3 48.80 -15.31 14.63
C HIS A 3 48.66 -15.45 13.11
N ASN A 4 47.57 -16.07 12.64
CA ASN A 4 47.09 -15.93 11.25
C ASN A 4 45.79 -15.14 11.24
N ALA A 5 45.77 -14.10 10.42
CA ALA A 5 44.65 -13.23 10.13
C ALA A 5 43.94 -13.63 8.83
N LEU A 6 42.65 -13.30 8.80
CA LEU A 6 41.67 -13.09 7.72
C LEU A 6 42.19 -13.04 6.26
N ASN A 7 41.35 -13.52 5.33
CA ASN A 7 41.26 -12.95 3.98
C ASN A 7 39.79 -12.75 3.56
N ASP A 8 39.61 -11.59 2.96
CA ASP A 8 38.42 -10.83 2.57
C ASP A 8 37.94 -11.23 1.15
N PRO A 9 36.62 -11.38 0.89
CA PRO A 9 36.08 -11.75 -0.43
C PRO A 9 35.96 -10.61 -1.46
N PHE A 10 36.56 -9.43 -1.24
CA PHE A 10 36.58 -8.34 -2.22
C PHE A 10 37.99 -8.07 -2.76
N ASP A 11 38.47 -8.89 -3.69
CA ASP A 11 39.62 -8.54 -4.54
C ASP A 11 39.22 -8.57 -6.02
N ALA A 12 39.22 -7.40 -6.64
CA ALA A 12 38.81 -7.13 -8.00
C ALA A 12 40.04 -6.69 -8.81
N ALA A 13 40.86 -7.65 -9.26
CA ALA A 13 41.89 -7.39 -10.26
C ALA A 13 42.43 -8.69 -10.88
N GLN A 14 41.75 -9.25 -11.89
CA GLN A 14 42.42 -10.00 -12.98
C GLN A 14 41.66 -9.85 -14.31
N PRO A 15 42.37 -9.55 -15.42
CA PRO A 15 41.74 -9.39 -16.74
C PRO A 15 41.43 -10.74 -17.39
N LEU A 16 40.21 -10.89 -17.92
CA LEU A 16 39.77 -12.04 -18.71
C LEU A 16 40.25 -11.91 -20.16
N VAL A 17 40.78 -13.02 -20.68
CA VAL A 17 41.37 -13.18 -22.02
C VAL A 17 40.26 -13.40 -23.07
N ASP A 18 40.41 -12.73 -24.21
CA ASP A 18 39.52 -12.74 -25.37
C ASP A 18 39.35 -14.13 -26.02
N ALA A 19 38.10 -14.45 -26.41
CA ALA A 19 37.79 -15.48 -27.41
C ALA A 19 36.73 -14.94 -28.40
N PRO A 20 36.83 -15.25 -29.72
CA PRO A 20 36.25 -14.43 -30.76
C PRO A 20 34.79 -14.76 -31.10
N HIS A 21 34.05 -13.71 -31.42
CA HIS A 21 32.66 -13.71 -31.89
C HIS A 21 32.51 -14.16 -33.35
N SER A 22 31.47 -14.95 -33.62
CA SER A 22 30.81 -14.98 -34.93
C SER A 22 29.29 -15.07 -34.74
N HIS A 23 28.58 -13.95 -34.93
CA HIS A 23 27.12 -13.91 -35.03
C HIS A 23 26.71 -13.31 -36.37
N SER A 24 25.96 -14.09 -37.13
CA SER A 24 25.09 -13.62 -38.21
C SER A 24 23.80 -13.07 -37.60
N HIS A 25 23.51 -11.79 -37.84
CA HIS A 25 22.26 -11.14 -37.43
C HIS A 25 21.16 -11.41 -38.47
N GLN A 26 20.05 -12.00 -38.03
CA GLN A 26 18.72 -11.76 -38.59
C GLN A 26 17.89 -11.00 -37.54
N PRO A 27 17.13 -9.95 -37.90
CA PRO A 27 16.39 -9.15 -36.94
C PRO A 27 15.13 -9.89 -36.45
N ALA A 28 15.04 -10.08 -35.14
CA ALA A 28 13.85 -10.59 -34.47
C ALA A 28 12.73 -9.53 -34.49
N THR A 29 11.54 -9.95 -34.90
CA THR A 29 10.31 -9.16 -34.83
C THR A 29 9.99 -8.80 -33.38
N ALA A 30 9.76 -7.52 -33.10
CA ALA A 30 9.44 -6.99 -31.78
C ALA A 30 8.16 -7.64 -31.21
N GLY A 31 8.25 -8.17 -29.98
CA GLY A 31 7.12 -8.79 -29.29
C GLY A 31 6.11 -7.77 -28.71
N PRO A 32 4.96 -8.26 -28.21
CA PRO A 32 3.81 -7.44 -27.77
C PRO A 32 4.13 -6.39 -26.69
N LEU A 33 5.17 -6.61 -25.87
CA LEU A 33 5.63 -5.67 -24.84
C LEU A 33 6.19 -4.36 -25.43
N ALA A 34 6.84 -4.43 -26.59
CA ALA A 34 7.36 -3.25 -27.29
C ALA A 34 6.26 -2.47 -28.02
N GLU A 35 5.12 -3.11 -28.28
CA GLU A 35 3.93 -2.47 -28.85
C GLU A 35 3.20 -1.64 -27.80
N VAL A 36 3.04 -2.14 -26.57
CA VAL A 36 2.47 -1.37 -25.45
C VAL A 36 3.33 -0.16 -25.09
N GLN A 37 4.65 -0.31 -25.12
CA GLN A 37 5.60 0.80 -24.90
C GLN A 37 5.47 1.87 -26.00
N ARG A 38 5.40 1.46 -27.28
CA ARG A 38 5.27 2.37 -28.43
C ARG A 38 3.91 3.06 -28.50
N ASP A 39 2.83 2.36 -28.20
CA ASP A 39 1.47 2.94 -28.18
C ASP A 39 1.30 3.96 -27.05
N PHE A 40 2.10 3.84 -25.98
CA PHE A 40 2.17 4.78 -24.87
C PHE A 40 3.00 6.03 -25.23
N GLU A 41 4.17 5.85 -25.85
CA GLU A 41 5.05 6.95 -26.29
C GLU A 41 4.42 7.76 -27.43
N ALA A 42 3.73 7.11 -28.37
CA ALA A 42 3.09 7.77 -29.51
C ALA A 42 1.90 8.67 -29.13
N ARG A 43 1.30 8.48 -27.94
CA ARG A 43 0.14 9.27 -27.47
C ARG A 43 0.53 10.45 -26.58
N GLN A 44 1.82 10.68 -26.32
CA GLN A 44 2.32 11.78 -25.46
C GLN A 44 3.03 12.93 -26.21
N ALA A 45 3.10 12.93 -27.54
CA ALA A 45 3.54 14.10 -28.32
C ALA A 45 2.38 14.56 -29.20
N PRO A 46 1.91 15.84 -29.15
CA PRO A 46 2.73 17.05 -29.02
C PRO A 46 2.15 18.19 -28.15
N ALA A 47 3.03 18.87 -27.40
CA ALA A 47 2.95 20.32 -27.18
C ALA A 47 4.27 20.75 -26.55
N PHE A 48 5.29 21.06 -27.37
CA PHE A 48 6.44 21.94 -27.07
C PHE A 48 7.43 21.82 -28.23
N ARG A 49 7.15 22.53 -29.32
CA ARG A 49 8.16 22.94 -30.30
C ARG A 49 7.75 24.31 -30.82
N GLY A 50 8.44 25.34 -30.35
CA GLY A 50 8.22 26.70 -30.81
C GLY A 50 8.61 27.71 -29.75
N MET A 51 9.90 27.89 -29.50
CA MET A 51 10.51 29.16 -29.11
C MET A 51 12.03 28.99 -28.98
N GLU A 52 12.71 29.02 -30.13
CA GLU A 52 14.11 29.44 -30.19
C GLU A 52 14.16 30.69 -31.07
N HIS A 53 14.54 31.80 -30.43
CA HIS A 53 15.09 33.06 -30.95
C HIS A 53 14.57 34.21 -30.09
N PHE A 54 15.45 34.83 -29.30
CA PHE A 54 15.91 36.20 -29.54
C PHE A 54 17.04 36.57 -28.56
N HIS A 55 18.08 37.17 -29.14
CA HIS A 55 19.27 37.73 -28.53
C HIS A 55 18.95 39.01 -27.72
N GLU A 56 19.82 39.28 -26.76
CA GLU A 56 20.28 40.55 -26.19
C GLU A 56 19.57 41.87 -26.57
N ALA A 57 19.18 42.63 -25.54
CA ALA A 57 19.48 44.06 -25.43
C ALA A 57 19.41 44.47 -23.95
N GLY A 58 20.52 45.02 -23.45
CA GLY A 58 20.60 45.61 -22.11
C GLY A 58 20.03 47.03 -22.07
N HIS A 59 19.63 47.47 -20.88
CA HIS A 59 19.75 48.88 -20.49
C HIS A 59 19.85 49.04 -18.97
N ALA A 60 20.64 50.04 -18.60
CA ALA A 60 21.22 50.31 -17.30
C ALA A 60 20.29 51.04 -16.33
N CYS A 61 20.70 51.03 -15.06
CA CYS A 61 20.15 51.76 -13.91
C CYS A 61 20.12 53.29 -14.09
N THR A 62 19.11 53.94 -13.49
CA THR A 62 19.18 55.18 -12.67
C THR A 62 17.84 55.28 -11.92
N GLY A 63 17.77 55.34 -10.58
CA GLY A 63 17.96 56.56 -9.79
C GLY A 63 16.88 56.60 -8.68
N ARG A 64 17.24 57.14 -7.52
CA ARG A 64 16.47 57.26 -6.26
C ARG A 64 15.10 57.92 -6.43
N ASP A 65 14.14 57.50 -5.61
CA ASP A 65 13.45 58.42 -4.69
C ASP A 65 12.78 57.68 -3.53
N CYS A 66 13.10 58.14 -2.32
CA CYS A 66 12.44 57.78 -1.08
C CYS A 66 11.23 58.70 -0.89
N ASN A 67 10.02 58.15 -0.71
CA ASN A 67 9.03 58.86 0.10
C ASN A 67 8.03 57.92 0.78
N HIS A 68 7.83 58.17 2.08
CA HIS A 68 6.84 57.57 2.95
C HIS A 68 5.49 58.25 2.71
N ALA A 69 4.44 57.50 2.38
CA ALA A 69 3.05 57.90 2.67
C ALA A 69 2.09 56.70 2.60
N SER A 70 1.56 56.34 3.78
CA SER A 70 0.22 55.82 4.05
C SER A 70 -0.58 55.14 2.93
N HIS A 71 -0.73 53.81 3.04
CA HIS A 71 -2.01 53.15 2.79
C HIS A 71 -2.19 52.00 3.81
N GLN A 72 -2.78 52.36 4.94
CA GLN A 72 -3.45 51.41 5.83
C GLN A 72 -4.84 51.20 5.22
N ALA A 73 -4.97 50.21 4.35
CA ALA A 73 -6.24 49.77 3.79
C ALA A 73 -6.56 48.39 4.36
N ASP A 74 -7.78 48.26 4.87
CA ASP A 74 -8.36 47.09 5.52
C ASP A 74 -7.94 45.77 4.87
N ARG A 75 -7.25 44.92 5.63
CA ARG A 75 -7.14 43.49 5.31
C ARG A 75 -8.40 42.82 5.86
N PRO A 76 -9.26 42.20 5.03
CA PRO A 76 -10.28 41.32 5.55
C PRO A 76 -9.57 40.21 6.33
N ALA A 77 -10.01 39.94 7.57
CA ALA A 77 -9.55 38.79 8.32
C ALA A 77 -9.67 37.55 7.43
N ALA A 78 -8.53 36.94 7.08
CA ALA A 78 -8.53 35.74 6.26
C ALA A 78 -9.37 34.67 6.99
N SER A 79 -10.44 34.19 6.36
CA SER A 79 -11.24 33.11 6.92
C SER A 79 -10.34 31.91 7.22
N ALA A 80 -10.64 31.15 8.27
CA ALA A 80 -9.88 29.95 8.64
C ALA A 80 -9.70 28.98 7.44
N ASN A 81 -10.64 28.99 6.50
CA ASN A 81 -10.63 28.22 5.26
C ASN A 81 -9.50 28.66 4.30
N ASN A 82 -9.22 29.96 4.18
CA ASN A 82 -8.12 30.48 3.34
C ASN A 82 -6.73 30.22 3.95
N LEU A 83 -6.66 29.99 5.27
CA LEU A 83 -5.42 29.61 5.96
C LEU A 83 -5.14 28.11 5.82
N LEU A 84 -6.18 27.27 5.92
CA LEU A 84 -6.08 25.82 5.74
C LEU A 84 -5.71 25.43 4.31
N SER A 85 -6.33 26.04 3.29
CA SER A 85 -5.97 25.80 1.88
C SER A 85 -4.50 26.14 1.62
N ARG A 86 -4.02 27.26 2.16
CA ARG A 86 -2.61 27.67 2.07
C ARG A 86 -1.65 26.72 2.77
N VAL A 87 -2.04 26.14 3.90
CA VAL A 87 -1.19 25.16 4.61
C VAL A 87 -1.09 23.86 3.79
N VAL A 88 -2.21 23.39 3.23
CA VAL A 88 -2.25 22.21 2.36
C VAL A 88 -1.44 22.45 1.08
N GLU A 89 -1.65 23.57 0.39
CA GLU A 89 -0.87 23.96 -0.80
C GLU A 89 0.63 24.00 -0.49
N ASN A 90 1.03 24.60 0.64
CA ASN A 90 2.45 24.66 1.02
C ASN A 90 3.03 23.29 1.40
N ALA A 91 2.24 22.40 2.00
CA ALA A 91 2.66 21.03 2.32
C ALA A 91 2.84 20.20 1.04
N VAL A 92 1.91 20.29 0.10
CA VAL A 92 1.99 19.65 -1.22
C VAL A 92 3.19 20.19 -2.01
N MET A 93 3.40 21.52 -2.01
CA MET A 93 4.58 22.14 -2.64
C MET A 93 5.90 21.66 -2.04
N ARG A 94 5.96 21.41 -0.73
CA ARG A 94 7.15 20.85 -0.06
C ARG A 94 7.37 19.38 -0.39
N ALA A 95 6.30 18.63 -0.65
CA ALA A 95 6.40 17.24 -1.08
C ALA A 95 6.89 17.11 -2.53
N ILE A 96 6.45 18.01 -3.42
CA ILE A 96 6.86 18.04 -4.83
C ILE A 96 8.27 18.64 -4.98
N PHE A 97 8.57 19.71 -4.24
CA PHE A 97 9.85 20.40 -4.24
C PHE A 97 10.44 20.41 -2.81
N PRO A 98 11.11 19.31 -2.42
CA PRO A 98 11.69 19.17 -1.09
C PRO A 98 12.82 20.17 -0.86
N ASP A 99 13.54 20.55 -1.92
CA ASP A 99 14.57 21.59 -1.84
C ASP A 99 13.98 23.01 -1.77
N ASP A 100 14.51 23.79 -0.83
CA ASP A 100 14.04 25.12 -0.51
C ASP A 100 14.39 26.18 -1.56
N MET A 101 15.46 25.98 -2.34
CA MET A 101 15.83 26.85 -3.45
C MET A 101 15.02 26.54 -4.69
N GLU A 102 14.85 25.27 -5.04
CA GLU A 102 14.01 24.85 -6.18
C GLU A 102 12.56 25.28 -6.00
N ARG A 103 12.02 25.10 -4.79
CA ARG A 103 10.66 25.56 -4.47
C ARG A 103 10.51 27.08 -4.56
N ARG A 104 11.52 27.83 -4.12
CA ARG A 104 11.53 29.30 -4.22
C ARG A 104 11.68 29.76 -5.67
N ALA A 105 12.52 29.09 -6.46
CA ALA A 105 12.69 29.35 -7.88
C ALA A 105 11.38 29.09 -8.64
N PHE A 106 10.74 27.95 -8.41
CA PHE A 106 9.45 27.63 -9.00
C PHE A 106 8.37 28.66 -8.63
N LEU A 107 8.21 28.97 -7.34
CA LEU A 107 7.24 29.97 -6.88
C LEU A 107 7.56 31.39 -7.40
N GLY A 108 8.84 31.69 -7.63
CA GLY A 108 9.29 32.94 -8.25
C GLY A 108 8.96 33.02 -9.74
N VAL A 109 8.96 31.89 -10.45
CA VAL A 109 8.68 31.79 -11.89
C VAL A 109 7.17 31.78 -12.17
N VAL A 110 6.38 30.97 -11.45
CA VAL A 110 4.95 30.80 -11.76
C VAL A 110 4.02 31.68 -10.91
N GLY A 111 4.50 32.20 -9.78
CA GLY A 111 3.70 32.93 -8.82
C GLY A 111 2.81 32.03 -7.95
N ARG A 112 2.53 32.46 -6.71
CA ARG A 112 1.79 31.66 -5.71
C ARG A 112 0.36 31.29 -6.15
N GLY A 113 -0.34 32.21 -6.83
CA GLY A 113 -1.71 31.97 -7.30
C GLY A 113 -1.79 30.89 -8.39
N THR A 114 -0.84 30.89 -9.33
CA THR A 114 -0.74 29.88 -10.40
C THR A 114 -0.28 28.54 -9.85
N ALA A 115 0.66 28.51 -8.90
CA ALA A 115 1.08 27.27 -8.23
C ALA A 115 -0.09 26.62 -7.46
N ALA A 116 -0.88 27.43 -6.75
CA ALA A 116 -2.11 27.00 -6.08
C ALA A 116 -3.16 26.48 -7.08
N ALA A 117 -3.31 27.15 -8.23
CA ALA A 117 -4.22 26.71 -9.29
C ALA A 117 -3.76 25.40 -9.96
N VAL A 118 -2.46 25.18 -10.14
CA VAL A 118 -1.92 23.91 -10.67
C VAL A 118 -2.15 22.78 -9.68
N ILE A 119 -1.88 23.00 -8.38
CA ILE A 119 -2.18 22.02 -7.32
C ILE A 119 -3.69 21.76 -7.23
N GLY A 120 -4.51 22.81 -7.22
CA GLY A 120 -5.97 22.71 -7.20
C GLY A 120 -6.59 22.14 -8.49
N SER A 121 -5.88 22.20 -9.62
CA SER A 121 -6.29 21.53 -10.87
C SER A 121 -5.95 20.04 -10.89
N MET A 122 -4.95 19.62 -10.10
CA MET A 122 -4.60 18.21 -9.89
C MET A 122 -5.44 17.57 -8.76
N PHE A 123 -6.03 18.38 -7.90
CA PHE A 123 -6.85 17.96 -6.77
C PHE A 123 -8.04 18.89 -6.61
N ASP A 124 -9.25 18.43 -6.99
CA ASP A 124 -10.48 19.19 -6.80
C ASP A 124 -10.86 19.27 -5.31
N PHE A 125 -10.29 20.27 -4.61
CA PHE A 125 -10.67 20.58 -3.23
C PHE A 125 -12.07 21.21 -3.13
N GLY A 126 -12.73 21.55 -4.24
CA GLY A 126 -14.04 22.20 -4.29
C GLY A 126 -15.18 21.30 -3.81
N THR A 127 -15.05 19.99 -3.96
CA THR A 127 -16.02 18.99 -3.47
C THR A 127 -15.85 18.64 -1.99
N ALA A 128 -14.80 19.12 -1.32
CA ALA A 128 -14.58 18.89 0.12
C ALA A 128 -15.41 19.81 1.04
N GLN A 129 -16.04 20.86 0.50
CA GLN A 129 -16.75 21.87 1.31
C GLN A 129 -18.16 21.45 1.76
N SER A 130 -18.81 20.49 1.09
CA SER A 130 -20.18 20.07 1.45
C SER A 130 -20.24 18.89 2.44
N MET A 131 -19.09 18.36 2.89
CA MET A 131 -19.00 17.15 3.74
C MET A 131 -17.97 17.29 4.87
N ALA A 132 -17.62 18.51 5.27
CA ALA A 132 -16.60 18.72 6.30
C ALA A 132 -17.18 18.43 7.70
N ALA A 133 -16.90 17.25 8.25
CA ALA A 133 -17.05 16.98 9.67
C ALA A 133 -16.35 18.09 10.50
N GLU A 134 -16.93 18.49 11.63
CA GLU A 134 -16.30 19.50 12.48
C GLU A 134 -14.84 19.12 12.81
N PRO A 135 -13.88 20.07 12.71
CA PRO A 135 -12.49 19.81 13.02
C PRO A 135 -12.33 19.25 14.43
N VAL A 136 -11.46 18.24 14.58
CA VAL A 136 -11.14 17.70 15.92
C VAL A 136 -10.36 18.76 16.70
N LYS A 137 -10.93 19.22 17.82
CA LYS A 137 -10.30 20.22 18.71
C LYS A 137 -9.37 19.52 19.71
N ASN A 138 -8.41 20.27 20.25
CA ASN A 138 -7.53 19.83 21.35
C ASN A 138 -6.73 18.53 21.06
N ILE A 139 -6.17 18.40 19.85
CA ILE A 139 -5.28 17.28 19.49
C ILE A 139 -4.07 17.25 20.43
N GLU A 140 -3.88 16.13 21.13
CA GLU A 140 -2.83 15.92 22.13
C GLU A 140 -1.44 15.79 21.50
N LYS A 141 -1.35 15.07 20.37
CA LYS A 141 -0.11 14.85 19.62
C LYS A 141 -0.35 15.06 18.13
N LYS A 142 0.24 16.12 17.57
CA LYS A 142 0.08 16.47 16.14
C LYS A 142 1.12 15.80 15.25
N ASP A 143 2.35 15.70 15.73
CA ASP A 143 3.45 15.08 15.01
C ASP A 143 3.47 13.58 15.27
N LEU A 144 3.19 12.78 14.25
CA LEU A 144 3.05 11.33 14.37
C LEU A 144 3.99 10.60 13.43
N SER A 145 4.34 9.38 13.82
CA SER A 145 5.09 8.44 12.98
C SER A 145 4.27 7.19 12.69
N VAL A 146 4.19 6.79 11.42
CA VAL A 146 3.48 5.57 10.99
C VAL A 146 4.42 4.62 10.27
N GLY A 147 4.59 3.40 10.80
CA GLY A 147 5.43 2.38 10.17
C GLY A 147 4.72 1.70 9.00
N PHE A 148 5.42 1.45 7.89
CA PHE A 148 4.84 0.73 6.73
C PHE A 148 5.80 -0.16 5.98
N ILE A 149 5.24 -1.13 5.25
CA ILE A 149 5.93 -1.96 4.25
C ILE A 149 5.65 -1.36 2.87
N PRO A 150 6.66 -1.23 1.99
CA PRO A 150 6.51 -0.59 0.69
C PRO A 150 5.75 -1.49 -0.31
N ILE A 151 4.43 -1.59 -0.13
CA ILE A 151 3.48 -2.30 -0.98
C ILE A 151 2.26 -1.41 -1.30
N THR A 152 1.51 -1.71 -2.36
CA THR A 152 0.35 -0.89 -2.76
C THR A 152 -0.78 -0.92 -1.73
N CYS A 153 -0.78 -1.89 -0.83
CA CYS A 153 -1.72 -1.96 0.29
C CYS A 153 -1.61 -0.76 1.23
N ALA A 154 -0.42 -0.17 1.39
CA ALA A 154 -0.18 0.99 2.25
C ALA A 154 -0.63 2.32 1.60
N THR A 155 -1.28 2.29 0.43
CA THR A 155 -1.70 3.49 -0.33
C THR A 155 -2.39 4.53 0.57
N PRO A 156 -3.41 4.19 1.40
CA PRO A 156 -4.07 5.19 2.24
C PRO A 156 -3.14 5.88 3.26
N ILE A 157 -2.11 5.18 3.76
CA ILE A 157 -1.14 5.75 4.70
C ILE A 157 -0.16 6.67 3.96
N ILE A 158 0.44 6.18 2.86
CA ILE A 158 1.57 6.86 2.23
C ILE A 158 1.14 8.04 1.35
N MET A 159 -0.07 7.99 0.78
CA MET A 159 -0.58 9.11 -0.01
C MET A 159 -1.22 10.20 0.85
N ALA A 160 -1.56 9.91 2.11
CA ALA A 160 -2.28 10.84 2.97
C ALA A 160 -1.49 12.13 3.30
N GLU A 161 -0.16 12.07 3.36
CA GLU A 161 0.69 13.25 3.49
C GLU A 161 0.72 14.09 2.19
N PRO A 162 1.18 13.56 1.03
CA PRO A 162 1.31 14.35 -0.19
C PRO A 162 -0.04 14.84 -0.75
N MET A 163 -1.16 14.24 -0.34
CA MET A 163 -2.51 14.67 -0.73
C MET A 163 -3.22 15.49 0.37
N GLY A 164 -2.54 15.80 1.48
CA GLY A 164 -3.05 16.71 2.50
C GLY A 164 -4.13 16.14 3.43
N PHE A 165 -4.41 14.84 3.40
CA PHE A 165 -5.41 14.20 4.27
C PHE A 165 -5.05 14.31 5.75
N TYR A 166 -3.77 14.20 6.11
CA TYR A 166 -3.34 14.41 7.50
C TYR A 166 -3.47 15.88 7.94
N ALA A 167 -3.04 16.81 7.08
CA ALA A 167 -3.13 18.24 7.35
C ALA A 167 -4.59 18.72 7.48
N LYS A 168 -5.51 18.16 6.66
CA LYS A 168 -6.97 18.39 6.74
C LYS A 168 -7.51 18.15 8.14
N HIS A 169 -6.98 17.16 8.85
CA HIS A 169 -7.39 16.81 10.22
C HIS A 169 -6.43 17.32 11.30
N GLY A 170 -5.53 18.25 10.97
CA GLY A 170 -4.66 18.94 11.94
C GLY A 170 -3.44 18.14 12.38
N LEU A 171 -3.03 17.13 11.61
CA LEU A 171 -1.90 16.25 11.90
C LEU A 171 -0.72 16.49 10.96
N ASN A 172 0.48 16.23 11.46
CA ASN A 172 1.73 16.15 10.71
C ASN A 172 2.28 14.73 10.86
N VAL A 173 1.97 13.86 9.90
CA VAL A 173 2.35 12.44 9.97
C VAL A 173 3.54 12.17 9.05
N LYS A 174 4.55 11.48 9.58
CA LYS A 174 5.69 10.97 8.83
C LYS A 174 5.61 9.45 8.72
N VAL A 175 5.86 8.94 7.51
CA VAL A 175 5.87 7.51 7.26
C VAL A 175 7.28 6.94 7.38
N ARG A 176 7.42 5.81 8.06
CA ARG A 176 8.70 5.09 8.25
C ARG A 176 8.66 3.76 7.52
N LYS A 177 9.50 3.61 6.51
CA LYS A 177 9.59 2.40 5.70
C LYS A 177 10.36 1.30 6.44
N ALA A 178 9.75 0.13 6.56
CA ALA A 178 10.36 -1.05 7.16
C ALA A 178 10.86 -2.05 6.10
N ALA A 179 11.89 -2.82 6.47
CA ALA A 179 12.43 -3.89 5.62
C ALA A 179 11.55 -5.16 5.60
N GLY A 180 10.74 -5.38 6.65
CA GLY A 180 9.90 -6.56 6.76
C GLY A 180 8.87 -6.46 7.90
N TRP A 181 7.89 -7.36 7.90
CA TRP A 181 6.75 -7.30 8.82
C TRP A 181 7.11 -7.47 10.29
N ALA A 182 8.17 -8.22 10.60
CA ALA A 182 8.69 -8.33 11.96
C ALA A 182 9.16 -6.97 12.50
N VAL A 183 9.82 -6.16 11.66
CA VAL A 183 10.27 -4.81 12.04
C VAL A 183 9.08 -3.90 12.33
N VAL A 184 8.02 -3.94 11.50
CA VAL A 184 6.80 -3.15 11.75
C VAL A 184 6.11 -3.57 13.04
N ARG A 185 6.02 -4.89 13.30
CA ARG A 185 5.51 -5.43 14.56
C ARG A 185 6.31 -4.90 15.74
N ASP A 186 7.63 -5.00 15.69
CA ASP A 186 8.51 -4.63 16.79
C ASP A 186 8.46 -3.12 17.06
N TRP A 187 8.47 -2.29 16.02
CA TRP A 187 8.27 -0.84 16.14
C TRP A 187 6.93 -0.49 16.80
N ALA A 188 5.85 -1.17 16.41
CA ALA A 188 4.53 -0.89 16.97
C ALA A 188 4.41 -1.33 18.44
N VAL A 189 4.95 -2.51 18.79
CA VAL A 189 4.97 -3.04 20.16
C VAL A 189 5.85 -2.18 21.07
N ASN A 190 7.02 -1.76 20.59
CA ASN A 190 7.99 -0.96 21.33
C ASN A 190 7.67 0.55 21.32
N LYS A 191 6.56 0.96 20.68
CA LYS A 191 6.11 2.37 20.61
C LYS A 191 7.10 3.28 19.88
N GLU A 192 7.89 2.72 18.97
CA GLU A 192 8.76 3.49 18.07
C GLU A 192 7.97 4.19 16.95
N VAL A 193 6.75 3.70 16.68
CA VAL A 193 5.77 4.34 15.81
C VAL A 193 4.44 4.46 16.55
N ASP A 194 3.67 5.49 16.22
CA ASP A 194 2.38 5.78 16.85
C ASP A 194 1.25 4.89 16.31
N ALA A 195 1.34 4.54 15.03
CA ALA A 195 0.47 3.58 14.36
C ALA A 195 1.27 2.81 13.29
N ALA A 196 0.67 1.77 12.74
CA ALA A 196 1.35 0.90 11.79
C ALA A 196 0.40 0.37 10.71
N HIS A 197 0.95 0.25 9.51
CA HIS A 197 0.48 -0.67 8.48
C HIS A 197 0.69 -2.11 8.97
N MET A 198 -0.36 -2.91 9.03
CA MET A 198 -0.28 -4.31 9.45
C MET A 198 -1.03 -5.22 8.49
N LEU A 199 -0.69 -6.49 8.47
CA LEU A 199 -1.54 -7.50 7.83
C LEU A 199 -2.77 -7.73 8.71
N SER A 200 -3.96 -7.88 8.14
CA SER A 200 -5.21 -7.95 8.93
C SER A 200 -5.22 -9.00 10.07
N PRO A 201 -4.49 -10.13 9.99
CA PRO A 201 -4.36 -11.04 11.13
C PRO A 201 -3.40 -10.59 12.25
N MET A 202 -2.47 -9.67 11.99
CA MET A 202 -1.46 -9.25 12.97
C MET A 202 -2.05 -8.57 14.22
N PRO A 203 -3.02 -7.62 14.14
CA PRO A 203 -3.63 -7.05 15.34
C PRO A 203 -4.32 -8.09 16.24
N LEU A 204 -4.91 -9.13 15.65
CA LEU A 204 -5.49 -10.27 16.37
C LEU A 204 -4.40 -11.10 17.05
N ALA A 205 -3.34 -11.44 16.30
CA ALA A 205 -2.20 -12.20 16.82
C ALA A 205 -1.53 -11.48 18.00
N LEU A 206 -1.25 -10.19 17.86
CA LEU A 206 -0.68 -9.34 18.91
C LEU A 206 -1.57 -9.31 20.15
N THR A 207 -2.88 -9.11 19.98
CA THR A 207 -3.83 -9.05 21.09
C THR A 207 -3.93 -10.39 21.84
N LEU A 208 -3.79 -11.51 21.13
CA LEU A 208 -3.82 -12.86 21.69
C LEU A 208 -2.46 -13.35 22.21
N GLY A 209 -1.37 -12.61 21.99
CA GLY A 209 -0.01 -13.06 22.32
C GLY A 209 0.48 -14.21 21.43
N ALA A 210 -0.02 -14.30 20.20
CA ALA A 210 0.37 -15.33 19.25
C ALA A 210 1.65 -14.90 18.52
N GLY A 211 2.78 -15.55 18.84
CA GLY A 211 4.09 -15.25 18.24
C GLY A 211 4.75 -13.96 18.74
N SER A 212 4.24 -13.36 19.82
CA SER A 212 4.81 -12.23 20.56
C SER A 212 4.18 -12.14 21.95
N PRO A 213 4.71 -11.32 22.88
CA PRO A 213 3.95 -10.91 24.07
C PRO A 213 2.59 -10.31 23.67
N ALA A 214 1.58 -10.52 24.51
CA ALA A 214 0.24 -10.00 24.28
C ALA A 214 0.23 -8.47 24.45
N VAL A 215 -0.12 -7.76 23.38
CA VAL A 215 -0.28 -6.30 23.38
C VAL A 215 -1.62 -5.97 22.71
N PRO A 216 -2.57 -5.34 23.43
CA PRO A 216 -3.85 -4.99 22.84
C PRO A 216 -3.71 -3.95 21.72
N PHE A 217 -4.16 -4.32 20.53
CA PHE A 217 -4.20 -3.45 19.36
C PHE A 217 -5.63 -3.31 18.84
N PHE A 218 -5.90 -2.13 18.30
CA PHE A 218 -7.08 -1.87 17.49
C PHE A 218 -6.71 -1.88 16.01
N MET A 219 -7.68 -2.29 15.20
CA MET A 219 -7.73 -2.17 13.75
C MET A 219 -8.92 -1.28 13.39
N PRO A 220 -8.72 0.05 13.29
CA PRO A 220 -9.79 0.98 12.98
C PRO A 220 -10.28 0.88 11.54
N ALA A 221 -9.38 0.58 10.61
CA ALA A 221 -9.71 0.52 9.19
C ALA A 221 -8.94 -0.58 8.46
N VAL A 222 -9.59 -1.18 7.47
CA VAL A 222 -8.93 -1.93 6.39
C VAL A 222 -8.30 -0.92 5.43
N GLU A 223 -7.07 -1.13 5.02
CA GLU A 223 -6.44 -0.23 4.04
C GLU A 223 -6.81 -0.63 2.63
N ASN A 224 -6.87 -1.94 2.35
CA ASN A 224 -7.24 -2.44 1.04
C ASN A 224 -7.95 -3.80 1.14
N ILE A 225 -8.83 -4.04 0.16
CA ILE A 225 -9.42 -5.34 -0.14
C ILE A 225 -8.83 -5.87 -1.45
N ASN A 226 -8.81 -7.19 -1.63
CA ASN A 226 -8.15 -7.83 -2.77
C ASN A 226 -6.66 -7.39 -2.87
N GLY A 227 -6.11 -7.20 -4.08
CA GLY A 227 -4.77 -6.65 -4.30
C GLY A 227 -3.61 -7.62 -4.06
N GLN A 228 -3.88 -8.91 -4.14
CA GLN A 228 -2.89 -9.98 -4.02
C GLN A 228 -3.07 -11.00 -5.15
N ALA A 229 -2.05 -11.81 -5.38
CA ALA A 229 -2.12 -12.91 -6.33
C ALA A 229 -1.25 -14.08 -5.89
N ILE A 230 -1.58 -15.26 -6.38
CA ILE A 230 -0.65 -16.38 -6.50
C ILE A 230 0.15 -16.13 -7.78
N THR A 231 1.45 -15.93 -7.64
CA THR A 231 2.40 -15.75 -8.74
C THR A 231 3.30 -16.98 -8.80
N LEU A 232 3.47 -17.54 -10.00
CA LEU A 232 4.33 -18.72 -10.21
C LEU A 232 5.49 -18.38 -11.15
N ALA A 233 6.60 -19.09 -11.01
CA ALA A 233 7.71 -19.01 -11.95
C ALA A 233 7.26 -19.47 -13.35
N LEU A 234 7.82 -18.89 -14.41
CA LEU A 234 7.41 -19.19 -15.80
C LEU A 234 7.53 -20.67 -16.19
N LYS A 235 8.43 -21.44 -15.55
CA LYS A 235 8.55 -22.89 -15.75
C LYS A 235 7.27 -23.66 -15.40
N HIS A 236 6.39 -23.08 -14.58
CA HIS A 236 5.16 -23.69 -14.08
C HIS A 236 3.90 -23.28 -14.89
N LYS A 237 4.04 -22.77 -16.11
CA LYS A 237 2.92 -22.35 -16.98
C LYS A 237 1.86 -23.42 -17.28
N ASN A 238 2.20 -24.69 -17.07
CA ASN A 238 1.30 -25.82 -17.32
C ASN A 238 0.49 -26.24 -16.08
N VAL A 239 0.79 -25.69 -14.89
CA VAL A 239 0.03 -25.94 -13.65
C VAL A 239 -1.43 -25.54 -13.85
N LYS A 240 -2.37 -26.43 -13.50
CA LYS A 240 -3.82 -26.21 -13.64
C LYS A 240 -4.52 -25.97 -12.32
N GLY A 241 -3.94 -26.45 -11.22
CA GLY A 241 -4.53 -26.30 -9.91
C GLY A 241 -3.63 -26.80 -8.79
N PRO A 242 -4.15 -26.86 -7.56
CA PRO A 242 -3.35 -27.21 -6.39
C PRO A 242 -2.68 -28.57 -6.49
N LYS A 243 -3.33 -29.57 -7.11
CA LYS A 243 -2.78 -30.93 -7.22
C LYS A 243 -1.42 -30.98 -7.93
N ASP A 244 -1.18 -30.07 -8.87
CA ASP A 244 0.09 -29.98 -9.60
C ASP A 244 1.19 -29.27 -8.80
N MET A 245 0.85 -28.70 -7.63
CA MET A 245 1.76 -27.92 -6.79
C MET A 245 2.41 -28.77 -5.69
N LYS A 246 2.23 -30.11 -5.71
CA LYS A 246 2.86 -30.98 -4.71
C LYS A 246 4.39 -30.87 -4.82
N GLY A 247 5.05 -30.66 -3.69
CA GLY A 247 6.49 -30.43 -3.59
C GLY A 247 6.93 -28.99 -3.84
N PHE A 248 6.02 -28.08 -4.18
CA PHE A 248 6.38 -26.68 -4.43
C PHE A 248 6.95 -26.00 -3.19
N ARG A 249 7.89 -25.10 -3.42
CA ARG A 249 8.40 -24.14 -2.43
C ARG A 249 7.68 -22.82 -2.64
N PHE A 250 6.76 -22.49 -1.75
CA PHE A 250 6.11 -21.20 -1.71
C PHE A 250 6.79 -20.25 -0.72
N CYS A 251 6.64 -18.94 -0.93
CA CYS A 251 6.80 -17.97 0.13
C CYS A 251 5.57 -17.07 0.31
N VAL A 252 5.43 -16.54 1.53
CA VAL A 252 4.38 -15.62 1.96
C VAL A 252 5.00 -14.53 2.85
N PRO A 253 4.40 -13.34 2.98
CA PRO A 253 5.02 -12.22 3.69
C PRO A 253 5.23 -12.46 5.18
N PHE A 254 4.30 -13.17 5.83
CA PHE A 254 4.32 -13.39 7.28
C PHE A 254 3.40 -14.54 7.69
N THR A 255 3.65 -15.15 8.85
CA THR A 255 2.84 -16.26 9.37
C THR A 255 1.38 -15.83 9.60
N TYR A 256 1.19 -14.68 10.28
CA TYR A 256 -0.13 -14.10 10.54
C TYR A 256 -0.52 -13.16 9.40
N SER A 257 -0.84 -13.73 8.23
CA SER A 257 -1.16 -12.97 7.03
C SER A 257 -2.29 -13.60 6.23
N MET A 258 -3.09 -12.75 5.56
CA MET A 258 -4.11 -13.22 4.61
C MET A 258 -3.50 -14.06 3.50
N HIS A 259 -2.29 -13.72 3.08
CA HIS A 259 -1.50 -14.47 2.10
C HIS A 259 -1.27 -15.92 2.52
N ASN A 260 -0.83 -16.13 3.76
CA ASN A 260 -0.63 -17.47 4.31
C ASN A 260 -1.96 -18.23 4.40
N TYR A 261 -3.01 -17.60 4.93
CA TYR A 261 -4.29 -18.27 5.13
C TYR A 261 -5.02 -18.58 3.81
N LEU A 262 -4.99 -17.68 2.83
CA LEU A 262 -5.58 -17.92 1.51
C LEU A 262 -4.80 -18.95 0.70
N LEU A 263 -3.47 -18.96 0.75
CA LEU A 263 -2.66 -19.99 0.10
C LEU A 263 -2.94 -21.37 0.71
N ARG A 264 -2.93 -21.46 2.05
CA ARG A 264 -3.29 -22.69 2.77
C ARG A 264 -4.69 -23.17 2.42
N TYR A 265 -5.65 -22.26 2.34
CA TYR A 265 -7.03 -22.58 1.98
C TYR A 265 -7.10 -23.14 0.55
N TYR A 266 -6.45 -22.47 -0.42
CA TYR A 266 -6.40 -22.90 -1.81
C TYR A 266 -5.77 -24.28 -2.00
N LEU A 267 -4.65 -24.53 -1.32
CA LEU A 267 -3.96 -25.81 -1.35
C LEU A 267 -4.81 -26.92 -0.71
N ALA A 268 -5.38 -26.67 0.48
CA ALA A 268 -6.15 -27.64 1.23
C ALA A 268 -7.45 -28.05 0.53
N GLU A 269 -8.20 -27.09 -0.03
CA GLU A 269 -9.41 -27.45 -0.81
C GLU A 269 -9.06 -28.19 -2.10
N GLY A 270 -7.84 -28.03 -2.61
CA GLY A 270 -7.32 -28.82 -3.73
C GLY A 270 -6.72 -30.17 -3.35
N GLY A 271 -6.74 -30.55 -2.08
CA GLY A 271 -6.26 -31.84 -1.58
C GLY A 271 -4.79 -31.89 -1.16
N LEU A 272 -4.09 -30.76 -1.07
CA LEU A 272 -2.71 -30.70 -0.57
C LEU A 272 -2.66 -30.14 0.86
N HIS A 273 -1.97 -30.84 1.74
CA HIS A 273 -1.71 -30.36 3.08
C HIS A 273 -0.57 -29.32 3.08
N PRO A 274 -0.81 -28.07 3.48
CA PRO A 274 0.17 -26.99 3.31
C PRO A 274 1.45 -27.15 4.14
N ASP A 275 1.40 -27.89 5.25
CA ASP A 275 2.58 -28.18 6.08
C ASP A 275 3.27 -29.53 5.77
N LYS A 276 2.76 -30.33 4.83
CA LYS A 276 3.30 -31.68 4.52
C LYS A 276 3.63 -31.87 3.04
N ASP A 277 2.77 -31.36 2.16
CA ASP A 277 2.88 -31.56 0.71
C ASP A 277 3.62 -30.42 0.01
N VAL A 278 3.83 -29.27 0.66
CA VAL A 278 4.57 -28.12 0.13
C VAL A 278 5.46 -27.51 1.22
N GLN A 279 6.34 -26.59 0.85
CA GLN A 279 7.06 -25.73 1.80
C GLN A 279 6.51 -24.31 1.72
N ILE A 280 6.22 -23.67 2.85
CA ILE A 280 5.83 -22.25 2.91
C ILE A 280 6.85 -21.50 3.76
N ARG A 281 7.64 -20.63 3.12
CA ARG A 281 8.67 -19.80 3.77
C ARG A 281 8.19 -18.38 4.01
N ILE A 282 8.68 -17.75 5.08
CA ILE A 282 8.42 -16.33 5.33
C ILE A 282 9.50 -15.50 4.63
N VAL A 283 9.09 -14.66 3.70
CA VAL A 283 10.00 -13.78 2.93
C VAL A 283 9.35 -12.40 2.82
N PRO A 284 10.04 -11.30 3.14
CA PRO A 284 9.51 -9.95 2.92
C PRO A 284 9.17 -9.71 1.43
N PRO A 285 8.07 -9.01 1.11
CA PRO A 285 7.68 -8.77 -0.28
C PRO A 285 8.79 -8.22 -1.21
N PRO A 286 9.65 -7.27 -0.78
CA PRO A 286 10.76 -6.78 -1.59
C PRO A 286 11.74 -7.85 -2.07
N GLU A 287 11.87 -8.96 -1.34
CA GLU A 287 12.81 -10.05 -1.63
C GLU A 287 12.17 -11.18 -2.45
N MET A 288 10.84 -11.20 -2.61
CA MET A 288 10.12 -12.32 -3.22
C MET A 288 10.43 -12.47 -4.71
N VAL A 289 10.51 -11.37 -5.45
CA VAL A 289 10.82 -11.39 -6.89
C VAL A 289 12.22 -11.94 -7.14
N ALA A 290 13.19 -11.54 -6.31
CA ALA A 290 14.56 -12.05 -6.37
C ALA A 290 14.62 -13.56 -6.07
N ASN A 291 13.88 -14.03 -5.07
CA ASN A 291 13.80 -15.46 -4.75
C ASN A 291 13.14 -16.29 -5.85
N LEU A 292 12.13 -15.75 -6.53
CA LEU A 292 11.51 -16.41 -7.69
C LEU A 292 12.50 -16.49 -8.85
N LYS A 293 13.20 -15.38 -9.15
CA LYS A 293 14.21 -15.29 -10.21
C LYS A 293 15.39 -16.23 -9.99
N ALA A 294 15.84 -16.38 -8.75
CA ALA A 294 16.94 -17.24 -8.35
C ALA A 294 16.55 -18.73 -8.22
N ASP A 295 15.30 -19.09 -8.54
CA ASP A 295 14.76 -20.45 -8.37
C ASP A 295 14.86 -20.98 -6.92
N ASN A 296 14.78 -20.08 -5.93
CA ASN A 296 14.69 -20.45 -4.52
C ASN A 296 13.26 -20.85 -4.12
N VAL A 297 12.27 -20.36 -4.85
CA VAL A 297 10.84 -20.66 -4.69
C VAL A 297 10.19 -20.92 -6.05
N ASP A 298 9.15 -21.74 -6.07
CA ASP A 298 8.34 -22.07 -7.24
C ASP A 298 7.20 -21.07 -7.47
N GLY A 299 6.79 -20.38 -6.41
CA GLY A 299 5.80 -19.33 -6.45
C GLY A 299 5.63 -18.65 -5.10
N TYR A 300 4.71 -17.70 -5.05
CA TYR A 300 4.33 -17.03 -3.81
C TYR A 300 2.88 -16.56 -3.87
N LEU A 301 2.30 -16.35 -2.69
CA LEU A 301 1.11 -15.51 -2.56
C LEU A 301 1.54 -14.22 -1.87
N ALA A 302 1.48 -13.10 -2.58
CA ALA A 302 2.05 -11.83 -2.15
C ALA A 302 1.11 -10.66 -2.43
N PRO A 303 1.29 -9.52 -1.73
CA PRO A 303 0.61 -8.29 -2.11
C PRO A 303 1.29 -7.67 -3.33
N ASP A 304 0.50 -6.92 -4.10
CA ASP A 304 1.07 -6.02 -5.10
C ASP A 304 1.94 -4.92 -4.47
N PRO A 305 2.94 -4.40 -5.18
CA PRO A 305 3.18 -4.56 -6.61
C PRO A 305 4.07 -5.73 -6.99
N PHE A 306 4.51 -6.56 -6.04
CA PHE A 306 5.52 -7.58 -6.30
C PHE A 306 5.03 -8.73 -7.19
N ASN A 307 3.72 -8.96 -7.29
CA ASN A 307 3.17 -9.86 -8.31
C ASN A 307 3.35 -9.26 -9.72
N GLN A 308 2.90 -8.02 -9.92
CA GLN A 308 3.06 -7.34 -11.21
C GLN A 308 4.52 -7.07 -11.56
N ARG A 309 5.39 -6.90 -10.55
CA ARG A 309 6.83 -6.75 -10.73
C ARG A 309 7.47 -8.00 -11.31
N ALA A 310 7.07 -9.19 -10.86
CA ALA A 310 7.56 -10.44 -11.45
C ALA A 310 7.16 -10.63 -12.91
N VAL A 311 5.96 -10.15 -13.29
CA VAL A 311 5.55 -10.10 -14.70
C VAL A 311 6.41 -9.08 -15.47
N TYR A 312 6.57 -7.88 -14.93
CA TYR A 312 7.35 -6.80 -15.56
C TYR A 312 8.81 -7.22 -15.80
N GLU A 313 9.40 -7.99 -14.89
CA GLU A 313 10.77 -8.52 -15.01
C GLU A 313 10.86 -9.84 -15.80
N ASN A 314 9.74 -10.35 -16.34
CA ASN A 314 9.65 -11.62 -17.05
C ASN A 314 10.19 -12.82 -16.25
N VAL A 315 9.95 -12.86 -14.94
CA VAL A 315 10.38 -13.96 -14.06
C VAL A 315 9.21 -14.84 -13.57
N GLY A 316 7.98 -14.32 -13.65
CA GLY A 316 6.79 -15.05 -13.25
C GLY A 316 5.52 -14.59 -13.97
N PHE A 317 4.44 -15.31 -13.73
CA PHE A 317 3.11 -15.01 -14.25
C PHE A 317 2.05 -15.07 -13.15
N LEU A 318 0.95 -14.35 -13.35
CA LEU A 318 -0.17 -14.33 -12.42
C LEU A 318 -1.03 -15.57 -12.64
N PHE A 319 -0.93 -16.53 -11.73
CA PHE A 319 -1.69 -17.77 -11.81
C PHE A 319 -3.13 -17.60 -11.30
N LYS A 320 -3.33 -16.77 -10.27
CA LYS A 320 -4.64 -16.51 -9.69
C LYS A 320 -4.66 -15.19 -8.92
N LEU A 321 -5.62 -14.32 -9.18
CA LEU A 321 -5.91 -13.22 -8.26
C LEU A 321 -6.61 -13.76 -7.01
N THR A 322 -6.28 -13.26 -5.84
CA THR A 322 -6.93 -13.71 -4.60
C THR A 322 -8.39 -13.31 -4.50
N LYS A 323 -8.85 -12.31 -5.27
CA LYS A 323 -10.28 -11.97 -5.40
C LYS A 323 -11.10 -13.16 -5.93
N GLU A 324 -10.51 -14.01 -6.76
CA GLU A 324 -11.14 -15.24 -7.26
C GLU A 324 -11.31 -16.29 -6.15
N LEU A 325 -10.54 -16.20 -5.06
CA LEU A 325 -10.67 -17.07 -3.89
C LEU A 325 -11.70 -16.52 -2.91
N TRP A 326 -11.69 -15.21 -2.68
CA TRP A 326 -12.64 -14.51 -1.82
C TRP A 326 -12.78 -13.05 -2.28
N GLU A 327 -13.88 -12.74 -2.95
CA GLU A 327 -14.14 -11.39 -3.42
C GLU A 327 -14.28 -10.40 -2.24
N GLY A 328 -13.49 -9.33 -2.28
CA GLY A 328 -13.48 -8.29 -1.25
C GLY A 328 -12.87 -8.74 0.07
N HIS A 329 -12.00 -9.76 0.06
CA HIS A 329 -11.29 -10.18 1.27
C HIS A 329 -10.42 -9.03 1.83
N PRO A 330 -10.26 -8.91 3.16
CA PRO A 330 -9.35 -7.93 3.73
C PRO A 330 -7.91 -8.32 3.39
N CYS A 331 -7.01 -7.34 3.29
CA CYS A 331 -5.59 -7.60 3.06
C CYS A 331 -4.72 -6.98 4.16
N CYS A 332 -4.60 -5.65 4.15
CA CYS A 332 -3.86 -4.90 5.15
C CYS A 332 -4.79 -4.00 5.97
N ALA A 333 -4.26 -3.58 7.10
CA ALA A 333 -4.93 -2.96 8.20
C ALA A 333 -4.15 -1.75 8.67
N PHE A 334 -4.85 -0.64 8.85
CA PHE A 334 -4.36 0.42 9.71
C PHE A 334 -4.53 -0.05 11.16
N ALA A 335 -3.45 -0.08 11.93
CA ALA A 335 -3.44 -0.61 13.28
C ALA A 335 -2.79 0.37 14.27
N ILE A 336 -3.30 0.39 15.49
CA ILE A 336 -2.86 1.30 16.55
C ILE A 336 -2.99 0.62 17.91
N SER A 337 -2.05 0.89 18.83
CA SER A 337 -2.13 0.28 20.17
C SER A 337 -3.31 0.87 20.96
N LYS A 338 -4.00 0.05 21.74
CA LYS A 338 -5.09 0.51 22.62
C LYS A 338 -4.62 1.62 23.55
N GLU A 339 -3.44 1.45 24.14
CA GLU A 339 -2.81 2.43 25.03
C GLU A 339 -2.65 3.81 24.37
N PHE A 340 -2.23 3.86 23.09
CA PHE A 340 -2.09 5.13 22.38
C PHE A 340 -3.43 5.85 22.26
N THR A 341 -4.49 5.12 21.93
CA THR A 341 -5.84 5.69 21.76
C THR A 341 -6.43 6.21 23.07
N GLU A 342 -6.12 5.57 24.20
CA GLU A 342 -6.56 6.00 25.53
C GLU A 342 -5.83 7.27 25.98
N LYS A 343 -4.54 7.38 25.65
CA LYS A 343 -3.71 8.55 25.97
C LYS A 343 -3.96 9.74 25.05
N ASN A 344 -4.29 9.49 23.79
CA ASN A 344 -4.42 10.51 22.75
C ASN A 344 -5.73 10.35 21.96
N PRO A 345 -6.91 10.44 22.62
CA PRO A 345 -8.19 10.14 21.98
C PRO A 345 -8.54 11.10 20.84
N ASN A 346 -8.24 12.40 20.94
CA ASN A 346 -8.51 13.35 19.86
C ASN A 346 -7.54 13.16 18.69
N THR A 347 -6.28 12.90 19.00
CA THR A 347 -5.26 12.52 18.00
C THR A 347 -5.68 11.28 17.23
N PHE A 348 -6.14 10.24 17.94
CA PHE A 348 -6.65 9.02 17.32
C PHE A 348 -7.86 9.30 16.43
N LYS A 349 -8.82 10.11 16.90
CA LYS A 349 -9.99 10.50 16.09
C LYS A 349 -9.60 11.21 14.80
N ALA A 350 -8.67 12.16 14.86
CA ALA A 350 -8.16 12.88 13.70
C ALA A 350 -7.44 11.94 12.72
N LEU A 351 -6.62 11.03 13.24
CA LEU A 351 -5.87 10.08 12.43
C LEU A 351 -6.80 9.08 11.74
N PHE A 352 -7.79 8.57 12.47
CA PHE A 352 -8.80 7.65 11.93
C PHE A 352 -9.60 8.31 10.79
N ARG A 353 -10.06 9.55 10.98
CA ARG A 353 -10.74 10.30 9.92
C ARG A 353 -9.84 10.51 8.69
N SER A 354 -8.55 10.80 8.90
CA SER A 354 -7.58 10.95 7.82
C SER A 354 -7.44 9.68 6.98
N ILE A 355 -7.35 8.52 7.64
CA ILE A 355 -7.23 7.23 6.95
C ILE A 355 -8.52 6.86 6.22
N VAL A 356 -9.70 7.08 6.82
CA VAL A 356 -10.99 6.82 6.15
C VAL A 356 -11.15 7.68 4.90
N ASP A 357 -10.85 8.97 4.99
CA ASP A 357 -10.85 9.88 3.84
C ASP A 357 -9.88 9.42 2.74
N ALA A 358 -8.64 9.12 3.11
CA ALA A 358 -7.63 8.66 2.16
C ALA A 358 -8.06 7.34 1.49
N THR A 359 -8.57 6.37 2.24
CA THR A 359 -9.05 5.11 1.67
C THR A 359 -10.19 5.34 0.67
N HIS A 360 -11.14 6.23 0.97
CA HIS A 360 -12.21 6.58 0.02
C HIS A 360 -11.68 7.31 -1.23
N PHE A 361 -10.69 8.20 -1.08
CA PHE A 361 -10.06 8.85 -2.22
C PHE A 361 -9.36 7.83 -3.14
N ALA A 362 -8.68 6.82 -2.57
CA ALA A 362 -8.06 5.74 -3.35
C ALA A 362 -9.07 4.81 -4.03
N ALA A 363 -10.29 4.74 -3.49
CA ALA A 363 -11.36 3.91 -4.05
C ALA A 363 -11.84 4.43 -5.41
N ASP A 364 -11.82 5.74 -5.64
CA ASP A 364 -12.25 6.36 -6.91
C ASP A 364 -11.25 6.03 -8.04
N PRO A 365 -11.68 5.33 -9.11
CA PRO A 365 -10.84 5.02 -10.26
C PRO A 365 -10.15 6.22 -10.92
N LYS A 366 -10.77 7.41 -10.85
CA LYS A 366 -10.22 8.64 -11.45
C LYS A 366 -8.90 9.06 -10.82
N ASN A 367 -8.73 8.81 -9.54
CA ASN A 367 -7.56 9.23 -8.77
C ASN A 367 -6.37 8.28 -8.92
N ARG A 368 -6.60 7.07 -9.43
CA ARG A 368 -5.62 5.97 -9.29
C ARG A 368 -4.33 6.13 -10.07
N LYS A 369 -4.35 6.88 -11.18
CA LYS A 369 -3.12 7.23 -11.92
C LYS A 369 -2.27 8.25 -11.17
N ASP A 370 -2.92 9.29 -10.63
CA ASP A 370 -2.22 10.31 -9.84
C ASP A 370 -1.67 9.73 -8.54
N ILE A 371 -2.40 8.81 -7.91
CA ILE A 371 -1.92 8.02 -6.77
C ILE A 371 -0.69 7.20 -7.16
N ALA A 372 -0.72 6.48 -8.29
CA ALA A 372 0.41 5.68 -8.76
C ALA A 372 1.68 6.54 -8.93
N LYS A 373 1.53 7.73 -9.51
CA LYS A 373 2.63 8.70 -9.64
C LYS A 373 3.13 9.17 -8.27
N ALA A 374 2.24 9.57 -7.38
CA ALA A 374 2.58 10.12 -6.06
C ALA A 374 3.35 9.13 -5.17
N ILE A 375 3.02 7.84 -5.23
CA ILE A 375 3.61 6.81 -4.36
C ILE A 375 4.78 6.04 -5.01
N SER A 376 5.08 6.29 -6.29
CA SER A 376 6.20 5.68 -7.02
C SER A 376 7.61 6.02 -6.49
N PRO A 377 7.90 7.25 -6.00
CA PRO A 377 9.28 7.66 -5.71
C PRO A 377 9.94 6.91 -4.54
N THR A 378 11.25 7.11 -4.39
CA THR A 378 12.11 6.35 -3.47
C THR A 378 11.73 6.51 -1.99
N ASN A 379 11.18 7.65 -1.58
CA ASN A 379 10.68 7.84 -0.22
C ASN A 379 9.45 6.97 0.11
N TYR A 380 8.73 6.48 -0.91
CA TYR A 380 7.54 5.63 -0.77
C TYR A 380 7.80 4.20 -1.28
N LEU A 381 7.25 3.80 -2.43
CA LEU A 381 7.34 2.42 -2.88
C LEU A 381 8.66 2.09 -3.58
N ASN A 382 9.31 3.09 -4.21
CA ASN A 382 10.49 2.87 -5.05
C ASN A 382 10.22 1.81 -6.14
N GLN A 383 9.12 1.95 -6.87
CA GLN A 383 8.67 1.01 -7.90
C GLN A 383 8.36 1.77 -9.19
N PRO A 384 8.57 1.17 -10.38
CA PRO A 384 8.21 1.86 -11.61
C PRO A 384 6.74 2.20 -11.67
N GLN A 385 6.44 3.45 -12.04
CA GLN A 385 5.09 3.98 -12.09
C GLN A 385 4.15 3.09 -12.93
N ILE A 386 4.62 2.55 -14.05
CA ILE A 386 3.82 1.65 -14.90
C ILE A 386 3.37 0.38 -14.17
N VAL A 387 4.19 -0.17 -13.27
CA VAL A 387 3.82 -1.34 -12.47
C VAL A 387 2.71 -0.97 -11.49
N LEU A 388 2.83 0.20 -10.86
CA LEU A 388 1.82 0.71 -9.92
C LEU A 388 0.49 1.05 -10.63
N GLU A 389 0.55 1.66 -11.82
CA GLU A 389 -0.64 1.94 -12.62
C GLU A 389 -1.36 0.66 -13.05
N GLN A 390 -0.62 -0.38 -13.49
CA GLN A 390 -1.20 -1.68 -13.85
C GLN A 390 -1.94 -2.33 -12.69
N VAL A 391 -1.40 -2.21 -11.47
CA VAL A 391 -2.03 -2.69 -10.24
C VAL A 391 -3.27 -1.87 -9.91
N LEU A 392 -3.11 -0.54 -9.79
CA LEU A 392 -4.15 0.34 -9.27
C LEU A 392 -5.31 0.50 -10.26
N THR A 393 -5.06 0.54 -11.57
CA THR A 393 -6.12 0.69 -12.58
C THR A 393 -6.74 -0.63 -13.02
N GLY A 394 -6.08 -1.76 -12.72
CA GLY A 394 -6.58 -3.08 -13.08
C GLY A 394 -6.40 -3.48 -14.54
N ARG A 395 -5.70 -2.69 -15.36
CA ARG A 395 -5.28 -3.10 -16.71
C ARG A 395 -3.82 -3.53 -16.70
N TYR A 396 -3.54 -4.80 -16.89
CA TYR A 396 -2.20 -5.38 -16.66
C TYR A 396 -1.87 -6.55 -17.57
N ALA A 397 -0.57 -6.82 -17.75
CA ALA A 397 -0.11 -8.05 -18.38
C ALA A 397 -0.14 -9.22 -17.39
N ASP A 398 -0.56 -10.40 -17.83
CA ASP A 398 -0.64 -11.60 -16.99
C ASP A 398 0.67 -12.40 -16.88
N GLY A 399 1.66 -12.09 -17.72
CA GLY A 399 2.94 -12.81 -17.81
C GLY A 399 2.91 -14.03 -18.73
N LEU A 400 1.79 -14.31 -19.40
CA LEU A 400 1.62 -15.34 -20.43
C LEU A 400 1.32 -14.77 -21.82
N GLY A 401 1.47 -13.45 -21.97
CA GLY A 401 1.23 -12.72 -23.22
C GLY A 401 -0.17 -12.11 -23.33
N GLY A 402 -1.04 -12.31 -22.33
CA GLY A 402 -2.36 -11.71 -22.27
C GLY A 402 -2.37 -10.37 -21.55
N ILE A 403 -3.30 -9.51 -21.95
CA ILE A 403 -3.65 -8.28 -21.23
C ILE A 403 -5.02 -8.47 -20.58
N GLN A 404 -5.05 -8.30 -19.27
CA GLN A 404 -6.25 -8.41 -18.46
C GLN A 404 -6.80 -7.02 -18.12
N ASN A 405 -8.12 -6.94 -17.91
CA ASN A 405 -8.79 -5.73 -17.46
C ASN A 405 -9.74 -6.07 -16.30
N VAL A 406 -9.24 -5.96 -15.08
CA VAL A 406 -9.93 -6.23 -13.82
C VAL A 406 -9.80 -4.97 -12.93
N PRO A 407 -10.63 -3.94 -13.15
CA PRO A 407 -10.50 -2.63 -12.47
C PRO A 407 -10.54 -2.72 -10.94
N ASP A 408 -11.17 -3.76 -10.41
CA ASP A 408 -11.33 -4.08 -9.00
C ASP A 408 -10.37 -5.20 -8.53
N ARG A 409 -9.23 -5.42 -9.23
CA ARG A 409 -8.17 -6.34 -8.79
C ARG A 409 -7.62 -5.96 -7.42
N ILE A 410 -7.61 -4.67 -7.11
CA ILE A 410 -7.37 -4.08 -5.79
C ILE A 410 -8.49 -3.08 -5.50
N GLY A 411 -9.07 -3.14 -4.31
CA GLY A 411 -10.08 -2.21 -3.83
C GLY A 411 -9.62 -1.49 -2.56
N PHE A 412 -10.23 -0.35 -2.29
CA PHE A 412 -10.01 0.43 -1.07
C PHE A 412 -11.37 0.62 -0.40
N ASP A 413 -11.56 -0.05 0.74
CA ASP A 413 -12.79 0.00 1.53
C ASP A 413 -12.36 -0.02 3.00
N PRO A 414 -12.61 1.04 3.79
CA PRO A 414 -12.07 1.14 5.12
C PRO A 414 -12.72 0.18 6.12
N PHE A 415 -13.86 -0.42 5.77
CA PHE A 415 -14.74 -1.04 6.77
C PHE A 415 -14.19 -2.38 7.32
N PRO A 416 -13.84 -2.46 8.63
CA PRO A 416 -13.22 -3.63 9.22
C PRO A 416 -14.30 -4.60 9.75
N TRP A 417 -15.01 -5.30 8.86
CA TRP A 417 -16.07 -6.24 9.26
C TRP A 417 -15.61 -7.22 10.36
N HIS A 418 -16.37 -7.33 11.46
CA HIS A 418 -16.10 -8.33 12.51
C HIS A 418 -16.10 -9.75 11.93
N SER A 419 -16.96 -10.04 10.93
CA SER A 419 -16.98 -11.35 10.29
C SER A 419 -15.69 -11.68 9.52
N MET A 420 -14.93 -10.68 9.06
CA MET A 420 -13.59 -10.91 8.51
C MET A 420 -12.60 -11.37 9.58
N ALA A 421 -12.62 -10.70 10.74
CA ALA A 421 -11.79 -11.08 11.90
C ALA A 421 -12.13 -12.49 12.39
N MET A 422 -13.42 -12.83 12.46
CA MET A 422 -13.88 -14.17 12.85
C MET A 422 -13.41 -15.24 11.87
N TRP A 423 -13.46 -14.98 10.55
CA TRP A 423 -12.90 -15.91 9.57
C TRP A 423 -11.40 -16.09 9.77
N ILE A 424 -10.66 -15.00 9.98
CA ILE A 424 -9.20 -15.05 10.23
C ILE A 424 -8.90 -15.89 11.47
N LEU A 425 -9.58 -15.63 12.59
CA LEU A 425 -9.43 -16.40 13.83
C LEU A 425 -9.75 -17.89 13.61
N SER A 426 -10.76 -18.22 12.79
CA SER A 426 -11.07 -19.60 12.42
C SER A 426 -9.90 -20.28 11.70
N GLN A 427 -9.20 -19.57 10.82
CA GLN A 427 -8.04 -20.10 10.11
C GLN A 427 -6.79 -20.15 11.01
N MET A 428 -6.59 -19.18 11.90
CA MET A 428 -5.56 -19.24 12.94
C MET A 428 -5.73 -20.52 13.79
N LYS A 429 -6.96 -20.81 14.21
CA LYS A 429 -7.29 -22.03 14.98
C LYS A 429 -7.10 -23.28 14.12
N ARG A 430 -7.64 -23.31 12.88
CA ARG A 430 -7.53 -24.44 11.93
C ARG A 430 -6.09 -24.94 11.75
N TRP A 431 -5.12 -24.03 11.76
CA TRP A 431 -3.71 -24.33 11.53
C TRP A 431 -2.87 -24.39 12.82
N LYS A 432 -3.49 -24.39 14.01
CA LYS A 432 -2.81 -24.37 15.32
C LYS A 432 -1.81 -23.21 15.48
N HIS A 433 -2.12 -22.04 14.89
CA HIS A 433 -1.34 -20.81 15.08
C HIS A 433 -1.77 -20.02 16.34
N VAL A 434 -2.84 -20.46 16.98
CA VAL A 434 -3.36 -19.99 18.28
C VAL A 434 -3.87 -21.19 19.06
N GLU A 435 -3.66 -21.17 20.37
CA GLU A 435 -4.06 -22.23 21.29
C GLU A 435 -5.30 -21.83 22.12
N GLY A 436 -5.91 -22.81 22.78
CA GLY A 436 -7.07 -22.58 23.66
C GLY A 436 -8.38 -22.32 22.93
N GLU A 437 -9.49 -22.33 23.67
CA GLU A 437 -10.82 -22.01 23.13
C GLU A 437 -10.95 -20.49 22.91
N LEU A 438 -11.53 -20.11 21.78
CA LEU A 438 -11.65 -18.72 21.38
C LEU A 438 -13.10 -18.26 21.42
N ASP A 439 -13.34 -17.12 22.06
CA ASP A 439 -14.55 -16.33 21.84
C ASP A 439 -14.33 -15.43 20.60
N TYR A 440 -14.60 -16.00 19.42
CA TYR A 440 -14.36 -15.35 18.13
C TYR A 440 -15.04 -13.98 18.03
N ALA A 441 -16.26 -13.86 18.54
CA ALA A 441 -17.04 -12.63 18.44
C ALA A 441 -16.48 -11.55 19.36
N LYS A 442 -16.16 -11.89 20.60
CA LYS A 442 -15.56 -10.95 21.56
C LYS A 442 -14.20 -10.45 21.09
N ILE A 443 -13.33 -11.34 20.60
CA ILE A 443 -12.01 -10.95 20.08
C ILE A 443 -12.16 -10.05 18.85
N ALA A 444 -13.07 -10.39 17.93
CA ALA A 444 -13.33 -9.57 16.75
C ALA A 444 -13.80 -8.16 17.14
N GLN A 445 -14.76 -8.03 18.06
CA GLN A 445 -15.25 -6.73 18.54
C GLN A 445 -14.20 -5.93 19.32
N GLN A 446 -13.31 -6.62 20.02
CA GLN A 446 -12.22 -5.98 20.75
C GLN A 446 -11.18 -5.35 19.80
N VAL A 447 -10.90 -6.00 18.67
CA VAL A 447 -9.78 -5.60 17.79
C VAL A 447 -10.28 -4.80 16.59
N TYR A 448 -11.33 -5.24 15.90
CA TYR A 448 -11.82 -4.59 14.67
C TYR A 448 -12.90 -3.56 15.04
N LEU A 449 -12.61 -2.27 14.84
CA LEU A 449 -13.51 -1.19 15.27
C LEU A 449 -14.60 -0.89 14.22
N ALA A 450 -15.39 -1.90 13.85
CA ALA A 450 -16.37 -1.78 12.76
C ALA A 450 -17.46 -0.74 13.07
N ALA A 451 -17.95 -0.71 14.31
CA ALA A 451 -18.99 0.22 14.73
C ALA A 451 -18.48 1.68 14.74
N GLU A 452 -17.24 1.90 15.18
CA GLU A 452 -16.59 3.20 15.17
C GLU A 452 -16.27 3.64 13.74
N CYS A 453 -15.81 2.72 12.89
CA CYS A 453 -15.61 3.00 11.46
C CYS A 453 -16.91 3.44 10.79
N ASP A 454 -18.04 2.80 11.12
CA ASP A 454 -19.35 3.17 10.58
C ASP A 454 -19.74 4.61 10.96
N LYS A 455 -19.51 4.96 12.22
CA LYS A 455 -19.74 6.32 12.73
C LYS A 455 -18.83 7.33 12.05
N VAL A 456 -17.53 7.05 11.93
CA VAL A 456 -16.56 7.95 11.27
C VAL A 456 -16.91 8.14 9.80
N MET A 457 -17.30 7.06 9.10
CA MET A 457 -17.78 7.15 7.73
C MET A 457 -18.99 8.07 7.61
N ALA A 458 -20.00 7.89 8.48
CA ALA A 458 -21.19 8.75 8.49
C ALA A 458 -20.85 10.22 8.83
N GLU A 459 -19.98 10.47 9.80
CA GLU A 459 -19.51 11.82 10.17
C GLU A 459 -18.83 12.53 8.98
N LEU A 460 -18.07 11.79 8.18
CA LEU A 460 -17.40 12.29 6.97
C LEU A 460 -18.30 12.28 5.74
N GLY A 461 -19.58 11.90 5.88
CA GLY A 461 -20.58 11.87 4.82
C GLY A 461 -20.50 10.67 3.86
N TYR A 462 -19.67 9.67 4.16
CA TYR A 462 -19.65 8.41 3.41
C TYR A 462 -20.79 7.49 3.81
N LYS A 463 -21.13 6.55 2.92
CA LYS A 463 -22.21 5.59 3.14
C LYS A 463 -21.87 4.60 4.27
N ALA A 464 -22.55 4.73 5.41
CA ALA A 464 -22.54 3.75 6.47
C ALA A 464 -23.07 2.37 6.01
N ARG A 465 -22.61 1.30 6.66
CA ARG A 465 -22.97 -0.09 6.43
C ARG A 465 -24.19 -0.52 7.26
N GLY A 466 -24.35 0.01 8.48
CA GLY A 466 -25.45 -0.35 9.39
C GLY A 466 -25.38 -1.76 9.97
N ALA A 467 -24.32 -2.53 9.68
CA ALA A 467 -24.04 -3.84 10.23
C ALA A 467 -22.52 -4.04 10.35
N THR A 468 -22.09 -4.78 11.37
CA THR A 468 -20.67 -5.06 11.61
C THR A 468 -20.25 -6.46 11.16
N SER A 469 -21.20 -7.31 10.78
CA SER A 469 -20.96 -8.67 10.31
C SER A 469 -21.83 -8.99 9.10
N LYS A 470 -21.31 -9.84 8.23
CA LYS A 470 -22.01 -10.43 7.10
C LYS A 470 -21.47 -11.83 6.81
N LYS A 471 -22.26 -12.65 6.11
CA LYS A 471 -21.79 -13.90 5.53
C LYS A 471 -20.83 -13.63 4.38
N HIS A 472 -19.92 -14.56 4.13
CA HIS A 472 -18.95 -14.48 3.03
C HIS A 472 -18.96 -15.78 2.24
N ILE A 473 -18.61 -15.72 0.96
CA ILE A 473 -18.34 -16.90 0.13
C ILE A 473 -16.83 -16.95 -0.11
N ILE A 474 -16.18 -18.02 0.34
CA ILE A 474 -14.74 -18.26 0.17
C ILE A 474 -14.59 -19.58 -0.58
N MET A 475 -14.07 -19.53 -1.79
CA MET A 475 -13.93 -20.67 -2.71
C MET A 475 -15.21 -21.51 -2.84
N GLY A 476 -16.35 -20.84 -2.98
CA GLY A 476 -17.66 -21.50 -3.11
C GLY A 476 -18.26 -22.00 -1.79
N ARG A 477 -17.54 -21.89 -0.67
CA ARG A 477 -18.05 -22.26 0.67
C ARG A 477 -18.58 -21.02 1.40
N GLU A 478 -19.80 -21.12 1.93
CA GLU A 478 -20.34 -20.10 2.83
C GLU A 478 -19.63 -20.12 4.18
N PHE A 479 -19.17 -18.95 4.62
CA PHE A 479 -18.79 -18.68 5.99
C PHE A 479 -19.89 -17.88 6.68
N ASP A 480 -20.49 -18.49 7.70
CA ASP A 480 -21.46 -17.85 8.58
C ASP A 480 -20.76 -17.43 9.89
N PRO A 481 -20.69 -16.11 10.20
CA PRO A 481 -20.08 -15.64 11.45
C PRO A 481 -20.79 -16.14 12.72
N ALA A 482 -22.01 -16.68 12.63
CA ALA A 482 -22.67 -17.34 13.75
C ALA A 482 -22.14 -18.77 14.01
N LYS A 483 -21.39 -19.37 13.08
CA LYS A 483 -20.96 -20.79 13.09
C LYS A 483 -19.45 -20.95 12.90
N VAL A 484 -18.65 -20.06 13.48
CA VAL A 484 -17.19 -19.98 13.25
C VAL A 484 -16.45 -21.28 13.61
N ALA A 485 -16.77 -21.88 14.76
CA ALA A 485 -16.12 -23.11 15.21
C ALA A 485 -16.50 -24.33 14.35
N GLU A 486 -17.76 -24.42 13.92
CA GLU A 486 -18.23 -25.44 13.00
C GLU A 486 -17.52 -25.32 11.64
N TYR A 487 -17.40 -24.09 11.13
CA TYR A 487 -16.68 -23.82 9.90
C TYR A 487 -15.23 -24.31 9.97
N ALA A 488 -14.50 -23.97 11.04
CA ALA A 488 -13.11 -24.40 11.22
C ALA A 488 -12.95 -25.94 11.24
N LYS A 489 -13.90 -26.65 11.84
CA LYS A 489 -13.92 -28.12 11.94
C LYS A 489 -14.45 -28.81 10.68
N SER A 490 -15.09 -28.08 9.76
CA SER A 490 -15.71 -28.65 8.56
C SER A 490 -14.73 -29.09 7.47
N PHE A 491 -13.45 -28.78 7.62
CA PHE A 491 -12.43 -29.04 6.61
C PHE A 491 -11.74 -30.40 6.81
N PRO A 492 -11.58 -31.21 5.74
CA PRO A 492 -10.90 -32.51 5.83
C PRO A 492 -9.39 -32.37 6.06
N ILE A 493 -8.77 -31.31 5.51
CA ILE A 493 -7.35 -31.01 5.70
C ILE A 493 -7.25 -29.86 6.71
N SER A 494 -6.73 -30.17 7.89
CA SER A 494 -6.49 -29.20 8.98
C SER A 494 -5.40 -29.72 9.92
N ASN A 495 -4.94 -28.85 10.82
CA ASN A 495 -4.09 -29.26 11.95
C ASN A 495 -4.89 -29.44 13.23
N LEU A 496 -6.22 -29.30 13.22
CA LEU A 496 -7.06 -29.35 14.44
C LEU A 496 -6.97 -30.69 15.15
#